data_AF-A0A0V1LU78-F1
#
_entry.id   AF-A0A0V1LU78-F1
#
_cell.length_a   1.000
_cell.length_b   1.000
_cell.length_c   1.000
_cell.angle_alpha   90.00
_cell.angle_beta   90.00
_cell.angle_gamma   90.00
#
_symmetry.space_group_name_H-M   'P 1'
#
loop_
_entity.id
_entity.type
_entity.pdbx_description
1 polymer ?
#
loop_
_entity_poly.entity_id
_entity_poly.type
_entity_poly.pdbx_seq_one_letter_code
_entity_poly.pdbx_strand_id
1 'polypeptide(L)'
;MLITMFFDNYFALIELQEALLRDGIHSVATIRSNRLRGCPVMPSNELKRKGRGATDFCCTRDNKLCVVKWFDNREVILASTYKCVDTVEPVRRWDKRQRQFIDLPCPQIVKEYNQFMGGVDLTGMLISLYRIDHKCRKWHRRVFFWAIHVALTNSWLKYKADCTKNGIEPRNMMDLMAFMLSVSDSLIKLEKTYVTRKRDRRPSEPTAEEEAGPSKIVRRTREPEDITRTDQTGHWPEMMTTKKRCRVCHRTCQVRCMKCDIHLCIVTGRNCFFSYHQ
;
A
#
# COMPACT_ATOMS: atom_id res chain seq x y z
N MET A 1 -8.19 3.83 24.80
CA MET A 1 -7.34 3.31 23.70
C MET A 1 -5.95 3.85 23.95
N LEU A 2 -4.98 2.99 24.31
CA LEU A 2 -3.59 3.43 24.52
C LEU A 2 -2.91 3.54 23.16
N ILE A 3 -2.37 4.71 22.83
CA ILE A 3 -1.64 4.95 21.58
C ILE A 3 -0.15 4.91 21.91
N THR A 4 0.61 4.15 21.11
CA THR A 4 2.07 4.11 21.20
C THR A 4 2.68 4.63 19.90
N MET A 5 3.56 5.62 20.01
CA MET A 5 4.28 6.22 18.90
C MET A 5 5.71 5.72 18.83
N PHE A 6 6.16 5.39 17.62
CA PHE A 6 7.54 5.00 17.33
C PHE A 6 8.11 6.00 16.34
N PHE A 7 9.27 6.59 16.63
CA PHE A 7 9.90 7.57 15.75
C PHE A 7 11.44 7.54 15.79
N ASP A 8 12.04 8.08 14.74
CA ASP A 8 13.48 8.05 14.53
C ASP A 8 14.22 9.10 15.38
N ASN A 9 15.54 9.08 15.23
CA ASN A 9 16.44 10.02 15.90
C ASN A 9 16.35 11.47 15.40
N TYR A 10 15.69 11.73 14.27
CA TYR A 10 15.47 13.08 13.77
C TYR A 10 14.43 13.79 14.62
N PHE A 11 13.34 13.11 14.99
CA PHE A 11 12.26 13.65 15.82
C PHE A 11 12.51 13.53 17.33
N ALA A 12 13.43 12.66 17.76
CA ALA A 12 13.61 12.37 19.17
C ALA A 12 14.24 13.49 20.00
N LEU A 13 13.50 13.87 21.05
CA LEU A 13 13.85 14.79 22.14
C LEU A 13 13.24 14.26 23.44
N ILE A 14 13.91 14.48 24.58
CA ILE A 14 13.39 14.05 25.90
C ILE A 14 12.11 14.82 26.24
N GLU A 15 12.12 16.12 25.98
CA GLU A 15 11.01 17.04 26.24
C GLU A 15 9.74 16.65 25.43
N LEU A 16 9.93 16.11 24.22
CA LEU A 16 8.83 15.59 23.40
C LEU A 16 8.22 14.34 24.03
N GLN A 17 9.04 13.43 24.55
CA GLN A 17 8.54 12.20 25.19
C GLN A 17 7.76 12.50 26.46
N GLU A 18 8.20 13.48 27.25
CA GLU A 18 7.47 13.96 28.42
C GLU A 18 6.15 14.65 28.04
N ALA A 19 6.13 15.42 26.95
CA ALA A 19 4.90 16.02 26.43
C ALA A 19 3.90 14.94 25.97
N LEU A 20 4.35 13.96 25.19
CA LEU A 20 3.50 12.85 24.75
C LEU A 20 2.93 12.05 25.93
N LEU A 21 3.75 11.82 26.97
CA LEU A 21 3.29 11.12 28.16
C LEU A 21 2.21 11.91 28.92
N ARG A 22 2.31 13.24 28.99
CA ARG A 22 1.27 14.09 29.58
C ARG A 22 -0.06 13.99 28.83
N ASP A 23 0.01 13.80 27.51
CA ASP A 23 -1.16 13.60 26.65
C ASP A 23 -1.68 12.14 26.66
N GLY A 24 -1.08 11.26 27.49
CA GLY A 24 -1.47 9.84 27.57
C GLY A 24 -1.00 9.00 26.38
N ILE A 25 -0.03 9.50 25.61
CA ILE A 25 0.56 8.81 24.46
C ILE A 25 1.90 8.21 24.88
N HIS A 26 2.04 6.90 24.71
CA HIS A 26 3.31 6.24 24.94
C HIS A 26 4.24 6.44 23.76
N SER A 27 5.55 6.47 24.00
CA SER A 27 6.53 6.63 22.93
C SER A 27 7.76 5.75 23.11
N VAL A 28 8.36 5.35 21.99
CA VAL A 28 9.71 4.77 21.89
C VAL A 28 10.43 5.44 20.73
N ALA A 29 11.66 5.87 20.96
CA ALA A 29 12.46 6.46 19.89
C ALA A 29 13.95 6.21 20.07
N THR A 30 14.68 6.18 18.95
CA THR A 30 16.15 6.31 19.01
C THR A 30 16.51 7.76 19.27
N ILE A 31 17.45 8.04 20.15
CA ILE A 31 17.88 9.41 20.48
C ILE A 31 19.37 9.59 20.18
N ARG A 32 19.73 10.78 19.67
CA ARG A 32 21.14 11.12 19.46
C ARG A 32 21.80 11.47 20.78
N SER A 33 23.06 11.09 20.95
CA SER A 33 23.83 11.35 22.18
C SER A 33 23.86 12.83 22.58
N ASN A 34 23.93 13.74 21.59
CA ASN A 34 23.93 15.18 21.83
C ASN A 34 22.56 15.75 22.28
N ARG A 35 21.48 14.96 22.26
CA ARG A 35 20.12 15.36 22.66
C ARG A 35 19.71 14.82 24.02
N LEU A 36 20.63 14.19 24.75
CA LEU A 36 20.37 13.59 26.05
C LEU A 36 20.25 14.59 27.21
N ARG A 37 20.51 15.89 26.99
CA ARG A 37 20.38 16.96 28.00
C ARG A 37 21.05 16.65 29.36
N GLY A 38 22.19 15.96 29.34
CA GLY A 38 22.92 15.59 30.56
C GLY A 38 22.37 14.36 31.29
N CYS A 39 21.52 13.55 30.64
CA CYS A 39 21.09 12.25 31.15
C CYS A 39 22.32 11.39 31.50
N PRO A 40 22.43 10.90 32.76
CA PRO A 40 23.61 10.19 33.26
C PRO A 40 23.64 8.74 32.78
N VAL A 41 23.78 8.56 31.47
CA VAL A 41 24.05 7.27 30.85
C VAL A 41 25.55 7.07 30.67
N MET A 42 25.99 5.81 30.71
CA MET A 42 27.38 5.39 30.60
C MET A 42 28.06 6.01 29.38
N PRO A 43 29.29 6.53 29.54
CA PRO A 43 30.08 7.02 28.43
C PRO A 43 30.28 5.94 27.37
N SER A 44 30.28 6.34 26.10
CA SER A 44 30.41 5.44 24.95
C SER A 44 31.66 4.56 25.01
N ASN A 45 32.75 5.09 25.55
CA ASN A 45 34.03 4.37 25.70
C ASN A 45 33.93 3.25 26.74
N GLU A 46 33.27 3.49 27.85
CA GLU A 46 33.09 2.49 28.91
C GLU A 46 32.15 1.36 28.47
N LEU A 47 31.04 1.72 27.82
CA LEU A 47 30.09 0.73 27.31
C LEU A 47 30.74 -0.17 26.25
N LYS A 48 31.58 0.42 25.37
CA LYS A 48 32.36 -0.34 24.38
C LYS A 48 33.37 -1.29 25.04
N ARG A 49 33.95 -0.92 26.19
CA ARG A 49 34.88 -1.78 26.95
C ARG A 49 34.17 -2.98 27.59
N LYS A 50 32.91 -2.82 28.01
CA LYS A 50 32.07 -3.93 28.50
C LYS A 50 31.73 -4.96 27.42
N GLY A 51 31.92 -4.60 26.15
CA GLY A 51 31.77 -5.51 25.02
C GLY A 51 30.38 -5.50 24.39
N ARG A 52 30.20 -6.39 23.42
CA ARG A 52 28.98 -6.50 22.63
C ARG A 52 27.84 -7.09 23.48
N GLY A 53 26.65 -6.49 23.40
CA GLY A 53 25.50 -6.80 24.25
C GLY A 53 25.45 -5.99 25.55
N ALA A 54 26.47 -5.17 25.85
CA ALA A 54 26.44 -4.32 27.03
C ALA A 54 25.26 -3.34 26.98
N THR A 55 24.55 -3.25 28.11
CA THR A 55 23.40 -2.37 28.29
C THR A 55 23.66 -1.48 29.49
N ASP A 56 23.26 -0.23 29.38
CA ASP A 56 23.15 0.72 30.47
C ASP A 56 21.82 1.46 30.36
N PHE A 57 21.27 1.92 31.49
CA PHE A 57 19.99 2.62 31.49
C PHE A 57 19.93 3.68 32.58
N CYS A 58 19.13 4.71 32.32
CA CYS A 58 18.81 5.75 33.26
C CYS A 58 17.29 6.01 33.23
N CYS A 59 16.68 6.06 34.40
CA CYS A 59 15.27 6.40 34.56
C CYS A 59 15.13 7.77 35.21
N THR A 60 14.07 8.48 34.85
CA THR A 60 13.57 9.61 35.64
C THR A 60 13.16 9.15 37.03
N ARG A 61 13.17 10.06 38.02
CA ARG A 61 12.80 9.74 39.43
C ARG A 61 11.43 9.09 39.55
N ASP A 62 10.52 9.46 38.66
CA ASP A 62 9.15 8.96 38.63
C ASP A 62 9.02 7.61 37.89
N ASN A 63 10.12 7.03 37.38
CA ASN A 63 10.16 5.83 36.53
C ASN A 63 9.25 5.88 35.28
N LYS A 64 8.86 7.09 34.88
CA LYS A 64 7.95 7.34 33.75
C LYS A 64 8.64 7.42 32.40
N LEU A 65 9.94 7.70 32.41
CA LEU A 65 10.79 7.83 31.25
C LEU A 65 12.09 7.09 31.51
N CYS A 66 12.43 6.17 30.62
CA CYS A 66 13.67 5.41 30.67
C CYS A 66 14.47 5.63 29.38
N VAL A 67 15.75 5.95 29.55
CA VAL A 67 16.74 6.01 28.47
C VAL A 67 17.62 4.77 28.59
N VAL A 68 17.68 3.98 27.52
CA VAL A 68 18.49 2.77 27.44
C VAL A 68 19.58 2.97 26.40
N LYS A 69 20.81 2.64 26.77
CA LYS A 69 21.97 2.63 25.88
C LYS A 69 22.42 1.18 25.70
N TRP A 70 22.42 0.70 24.46
CA TRP A 70 22.79 -0.67 24.11
C TRP A 70 23.93 -0.68 23.09
N PHE A 71 24.91 -1.56 23.30
CA PHE A 71 26.08 -1.67 22.42
C PHE A 71 26.06 -2.97 21.62
N ASP A 72 25.91 -2.86 20.30
CA ASP A 72 26.11 -3.96 19.36
C ASP A 72 27.41 -3.75 18.56
N ASN A 73 27.32 -3.53 17.24
CA ASN A 73 28.46 -3.07 16.44
C ASN A 73 28.76 -1.58 16.68
N ARG A 74 27.71 -0.83 17.01
CA ARG A 74 27.71 0.57 17.40
C ARG A 74 26.74 0.74 18.55
N GLU A 75 26.91 1.81 19.30
CA GLU A 75 25.96 2.19 20.32
C GLU A 75 24.64 2.67 19.72
N VAL A 76 23.55 2.25 20.33
CA VAL A 76 22.20 2.71 20.06
C VAL A 76 21.63 3.22 21.37
N ILE A 77 21.09 4.43 21.34
CA ILE A 77 20.43 5.04 22.49
C ILE A 77 18.94 5.11 22.15
N LEU A 78 18.11 4.58 23.04
CA LEU A 78 16.67 4.55 22.94
C LEU A 78 16.10 5.25 24.16
N ALA A 79 14.97 5.93 23.99
CA ALA A 79 14.23 6.50 25.09
C ALA A 79 12.76 6.12 24.94
N SER A 80 12.15 5.71 26.05
CA SER A 80 10.77 5.21 26.10
C SER A 80 10.05 5.66 27.37
N THR A 81 8.73 5.84 27.26
CA THR A 81 7.86 6.26 28.35
C THR A 81 7.10 5.09 29.03
N TYR A 82 7.32 3.85 28.60
CA TYR A 82 6.58 2.68 29.12
C TYR A 82 7.38 1.38 29.13
N LYS A 83 8.57 1.36 28.52
CA LYS A 83 9.46 0.19 28.48
C LYS A 83 10.87 0.58 28.87
N CYS A 84 11.51 -0.25 29.67
CA CYS A 84 12.91 -0.10 30.02
C CYS A 84 13.68 -1.38 29.71
N VAL A 85 14.51 -1.87 30.62
CA VAL A 85 15.39 -3.04 30.45
C VAL A 85 14.73 -4.36 30.89
N ASP A 86 13.51 -4.30 31.40
CA ASP A 86 12.86 -5.32 32.25
C ASP A 86 12.89 -6.78 31.74
N THR A 87 13.02 -6.99 30.42
CA THR A 87 13.32 -8.32 29.86
C THR A 87 14.47 -8.25 28.86
N VAL A 88 15.52 -9.02 29.13
CA VAL A 88 16.67 -9.20 28.24
C VAL A 88 16.54 -10.55 27.57
N GLU A 89 16.14 -10.55 26.31
CA GLU A 89 16.06 -11.76 25.52
C GLU A 89 17.29 -11.89 24.62
N PRO A 90 17.88 -13.08 24.48
CA PRO A 90 18.99 -13.27 23.57
C PRO A 90 18.56 -13.02 22.13
N VAL A 91 19.40 -12.32 21.37
CA VAL A 91 19.27 -12.14 19.93
C VAL A 91 20.50 -12.72 19.25
N ARG A 92 20.25 -13.67 18.34
CA ARG A 92 21.30 -14.30 17.55
C ARG A 92 21.84 -13.31 16.53
N ARG A 93 23.13 -12.99 16.63
CA ARG A 93 23.82 -12.05 15.73
C ARG A 93 25.08 -12.68 15.16
N TRP A 94 25.35 -12.37 13.90
CA TRP A 94 26.63 -12.73 13.29
C TRP A 94 27.75 -11.89 13.90
N ASP A 95 28.83 -12.54 14.31
CA ASP A 95 30.08 -11.89 14.68
C ASP A 95 31.10 -12.03 13.54
N LYS A 96 31.54 -10.90 12.99
CA LYS A 96 32.52 -10.89 11.90
C LYS A 96 33.91 -11.33 12.35
N ARG A 97 34.28 -11.15 13.63
CA ARG A 97 35.60 -11.50 14.16
C ARG A 97 35.71 -12.99 14.40
N GLN A 98 34.67 -13.58 14.97
CA GLN A 98 34.63 -15.02 15.28
C GLN A 98 34.06 -15.86 14.11
N ARG A 99 33.49 -15.20 13.08
CA ARG A 99 32.82 -15.84 11.92
C ARG A 99 31.77 -16.88 12.36
N GLN A 100 31.07 -16.58 13.44
CA GLN A 100 30.03 -17.44 14.01
C GLN A 100 28.84 -16.61 14.48
N PHE A 101 27.72 -17.28 14.72
CA PHE A 101 26.59 -16.67 15.40
C PHE A 101 26.81 -16.69 16.90
N ILE A 102 26.63 -15.53 17.53
CA ILE A 102 26.66 -15.36 18.98
C ILE A 102 25.28 -14.91 19.47
N ASP A 103 24.90 -15.35 20.66
CA ASP A 103 23.68 -14.90 21.32
C ASP A 103 24.01 -13.72 22.23
N LEU A 104 23.38 -12.58 21.94
CA LEU A 104 23.63 -11.33 22.64
C LEU A 104 22.42 -10.94 23.49
N PRO A 105 22.62 -10.52 24.75
CA PRO A 105 21.57 -9.91 25.53
C PRO A 105 21.04 -8.66 24.81
N CYS A 106 19.75 -8.65 24.48
CA CYS A 106 19.07 -7.56 23.81
C CYS A 106 17.94 -7.04 24.70
N PRO A 107 17.96 -5.76 25.08
CA PRO A 107 16.86 -5.14 25.81
C PRO A 107 15.56 -5.19 25.00
N GLN A 108 14.43 -5.42 25.66
CA GLN A 108 13.11 -5.49 25.03
C GLN A 108 12.76 -4.24 24.22
N ILE A 109 13.15 -3.06 24.70
CA ILE A 109 12.95 -1.78 24.00
C ILE A 109 13.53 -1.80 22.58
N VAL A 110 14.66 -2.48 22.35
CA VAL A 110 15.28 -2.60 21.03
C VAL A 110 14.44 -3.48 20.11
N LYS A 111 13.88 -4.58 20.63
CA LYS A 111 13.01 -5.48 19.85
C LYS A 111 11.73 -4.78 19.45
N GLU A 112 11.10 -4.11 20.41
CA GLU A 112 9.84 -3.41 20.20
C GLU A 112 9.99 -2.25 19.21
N TYR A 113 11.06 -1.46 19.34
CA TYR A 113 11.39 -0.43 18.36
C TYR A 113 11.55 -1.01 16.94
N ASN A 114 12.33 -2.09 16.77
CA ASN A 114 12.55 -2.69 15.46
C ASN A 114 11.27 -3.31 14.86
N GLN A 115 10.35 -3.78 15.69
CA GLN A 115 9.08 -4.34 15.23
C GLN A 115 8.16 -3.28 14.63
N PHE A 116 8.10 -2.08 15.21
CA PHE A 116 7.08 -1.08 14.86
C PHE A 116 7.57 0.11 14.02
N MET A 117 8.87 0.42 14.00
CA MET A 117 9.40 1.56 13.23
C MET A 117 9.22 1.47 11.72
N GLY A 118 9.13 0.25 11.16
CA GLY A 118 9.10 0.02 9.72
C GLY A 118 7.81 0.41 8.99
N GLY A 119 6.78 0.90 9.70
CA GLY A 119 5.47 1.19 9.09
C GLY A 119 5.50 2.25 8.00
N VAL A 120 6.27 3.33 8.20
CA VAL A 120 6.41 4.42 7.22
C VAL A 120 7.21 3.96 6.01
N ASP A 121 8.32 3.24 6.23
CA ASP A 121 9.16 2.69 5.15
C ASP A 121 8.40 1.66 4.33
N LEU A 122 7.59 0.81 4.97
CA LEU A 122 6.72 -0.15 4.29
C LEU A 122 5.72 0.57 3.38
N THR A 123 5.10 1.65 3.87
CA THR A 123 4.18 2.46 3.07
C THR A 123 4.90 3.09 1.87
N GLY A 124 6.10 3.65 2.09
CA GLY A 124 6.94 4.20 1.02
C GLY A 124 7.34 3.16 -0.02
N MET A 125 7.69 1.95 0.41
CA MET A 125 8.00 0.82 -0.45
C MET A 125 6.80 0.41 -1.30
N LEU A 126 5.62 0.23 -0.69
CA LEU A 126 4.39 -0.14 -1.40
C LEU A 126 4.01 0.88 -2.47
N ILE A 127 4.15 2.17 -2.16
CA ILE A 127 3.93 3.25 -3.13
C ILE A 127 4.96 3.19 -4.27
N SER A 128 6.21 2.87 -3.96
CA SER A 128 7.29 2.81 -4.95
C SER A 128 7.16 1.65 -5.94
N LEU A 129 6.53 0.53 -5.55
CA LEU A 129 6.41 -0.66 -6.40
C LEU A 129 5.65 -0.39 -7.71
N TYR A 130 4.59 0.41 -7.64
CA TYR A 130 3.70 0.69 -8.78
C TYR A 130 3.49 2.19 -8.98
N ARG A 131 4.54 2.98 -8.72
CA ARG A 131 4.49 4.43 -8.81
C ARG A 131 4.13 4.89 -10.23
N ILE A 132 3.06 5.65 -10.35
CA ILE A 132 2.68 6.37 -11.57
C ILE A 132 3.62 7.57 -11.69
N ASP A 133 4.67 7.42 -12.48
CA ASP A 133 5.62 8.48 -12.73
C ASP A 133 5.11 9.41 -13.84
N HIS A 134 4.59 10.57 -13.45
CA HIS A 134 4.23 11.63 -14.38
C HIS A 134 5.36 12.64 -14.49
N LYS A 135 6.12 12.56 -15.59
CA LYS A 135 7.10 13.59 -15.97
C LYS A 135 6.38 14.92 -16.20
N CYS A 136 6.44 15.80 -15.21
CA CYS A 136 5.92 17.16 -15.32
C CYS A 136 6.79 18.14 -14.56
N ARG A 137 6.98 19.34 -15.11
CA ARG A 137 7.71 20.44 -14.43
C ARG A 137 6.92 21.02 -13.25
N LYS A 138 5.60 20.78 -13.18
CA LYS A 138 4.73 21.32 -12.14
C LYS A 138 4.71 20.40 -10.91
N TRP A 139 5.34 20.84 -9.81
CA TRP A 139 5.52 20.05 -8.58
C TRP A 139 4.18 19.55 -7.96
N HIS A 140 3.11 20.36 -8.03
CA HIS A 140 1.82 20.02 -7.43
C HIS A 140 1.18 18.76 -8.04
N ARG A 141 1.47 18.44 -9.30
CA ARG A 141 1.01 17.19 -9.92
C ARG A 141 1.63 15.96 -9.26
N ARG A 142 2.88 16.05 -8.80
CA ARG A 142 3.56 14.96 -8.08
C ARG A 142 2.85 14.66 -6.76
N VAL A 143 2.44 15.69 -6.03
CA VAL A 143 1.68 15.55 -4.78
C VAL A 143 0.30 14.94 -5.04
N PHE A 144 -0.38 15.38 -6.09
CA PHE A 144 -1.68 14.83 -6.48
C PHE A 144 -1.62 13.32 -6.78
N PHE A 145 -0.69 12.88 -7.63
CA PHE A 145 -0.53 11.45 -7.93
C PHE A 145 -0.05 10.65 -6.72
N TRP A 146 0.81 11.23 -5.89
CA TRP A 146 1.20 10.60 -4.63
C TRP A 146 0.00 10.36 -3.72
N ALA A 147 -0.92 11.34 -3.57
CA ALA A 147 -2.13 11.18 -2.76
C ALA A 147 -3.03 10.05 -3.27
N ILE A 148 -3.18 9.91 -4.59
CA ILE A 148 -3.91 8.79 -5.21
C ILE A 148 -3.25 7.46 -4.84
N HIS A 149 -1.91 7.37 -4.90
CA HIS A 149 -1.21 6.16 -4.48
C HIS A 149 -1.42 5.81 -3.02
N VAL A 150 -1.33 6.80 -2.12
CA VAL A 150 -1.61 6.57 -0.69
C VAL A 150 -3.03 6.04 -0.50
N ALA A 151 -4.01 6.62 -1.18
CA ALA A 151 -5.40 6.17 -1.10
C ALA A 151 -5.57 4.72 -1.62
N LEU A 152 -4.94 4.37 -2.75
CA LEU A 152 -4.98 3.01 -3.31
C LEU A 152 -4.30 1.99 -2.38
N THR A 153 -3.11 2.30 -1.87
CA THR A 153 -2.39 1.43 -0.93
C THR A 153 -3.18 1.22 0.36
N ASN A 154 -3.74 2.28 0.93
CA ASN A 154 -4.58 2.19 2.14
C ASN A 154 -5.86 1.37 1.89
N SER A 155 -6.49 1.55 0.71
CA SER A 155 -7.66 0.77 0.32
C SER A 155 -7.33 -0.70 0.15
N TRP A 156 -6.17 -1.04 -0.41
CA TRP A 156 -5.70 -2.42 -0.52
C TRP A 156 -5.41 -3.05 0.85
N LEU A 157 -4.81 -2.29 1.78
CA LEU A 157 -4.60 -2.76 3.15
C LEU A 157 -5.92 -3.05 3.87
N LYS A 158 -6.93 -2.19 3.67
CA LYS A 158 -8.30 -2.42 4.17
C LYS A 158 -8.95 -3.64 3.54
N TYR A 159 -8.88 -3.78 2.21
CA TYR A 159 -9.34 -4.96 1.49
C TYR A 159 -8.75 -6.25 2.07
N LYS A 160 -7.43 -6.29 2.31
CA LYS A 160 -6.79 -7.46 2.92
C LYS A 160 -7.28 -7.73 4.34
N ALA A 161 -7.45 -6.69 5.16
CA ALA A 161 -7.98 -6.84 6.51
C ALA A 161 -9.41 -7.41 6.51
N ASP A 162 -10.25 -6.93 5.59
CA ASP A 162 -11.63 -7.41 5.44
C ASP A 162 -11.67 -8.85 4.91
N CYS A 163 -10.80 -9.20 3.95
CA CYS A 163 -10.64 -10.57 3.48
C CYS A 163 -10.22 -11.53 4.60
N THR A 164 -9.26 -11.15 5.44
CA THR A 164 -8.84 -11.95 6.60
C THR A 164 -9.99 -12.11 7.59
N LYS A 165 -10.75 -11.05 7.86
CA LYS A 165 -11.92 -11.10 8.76
C LYS A 165 -13.02 -12.03 8.23
N ASN A 166 -13.17 -12.11 6.92
CA ASN A 166 -14.13 -12.98 6.24
C ASN A 166 -13.59 -14.40 5.97
N GLY A 167 -12.40 -14.75 6.48
CA GLY A 167 -11.83 -16.10 6.35
C GLY A 167 -11.33 -16.45 4.95
N ILE A 168 -11.11 -15.47 4.07
CA ILE A 168 -10.54 -15.70 2.74
C ILE A 168 -9.06 -16.03 2.89
N GLU A 169 -8.62 -17.12 2.27
CA GLU A 169 -7.21 -17.51 2.30
C GLU A 169 -6.33 -16.52 1.50
N PRO A 170 -5.09 -16.26 1.93
CA PRO A 170 -4.19 -15.31 1.25
C PRO A 170 -3.98 -15.58 -0.24
N ARG A 171 -4.01 -16.85 -0.66
CA ARG A 171 -3.88 -17.25 -2.08
C ARG A 171 -5.02 -16.76 -2.97
N ASN A 172 -6.19 -16.50 -2.39
CA ASN A 172 -7.39 -16.04 -3.09
C ASN A 172 -7.55 -14.51 -2.97
N MET A 173 -6.67 -13.85 -2.22
CA MET A 173 -6.66 -12.39 -2.12
C MET A 173 -5.93 -11.80 -3.33
N MET A 174 -6.42 -10.66 -3.81
CA MET A 174 -5.73 -9.91 -4.85
C MET A 174 -4.41 -9.35 -4.33
N ASP A 175 -3.33 -9.54 -5.11
CA ASP A 175 -2.11 -8.80 -4.90
C ASP A 175 -2.31 -7.29 -5.18
N LEU A 176 -1.32 -6.48 -4.83
CA LEU A 176 -1.43 -5.03 -4.93
C LEU A 176 -1.62 -4.55 -6.39
N MET A 177 -1.00 -5.23 -7.37
CA MET A 177 -1.15 -4.88 -8.78
C MET A 177 -2.56 -5.21 -9.28
N ALA A 178 -3.01 -6.44 -9.04
CA ALA A 178 -4.32 -6.91 -9.43
C ALA A 178 -5.43 -6.03 -8.82
N PHE A 179 -5.28 -5.66 -7.55
CA PHE A 179 -6.19 -4.73 -6.88
C PHE A 179 -6.23 -3.37 -7.58
N MET A 180 -5.06 -2.78 -7.90
CA MET A 180 -5.01 -1.51 -8.62
C MET A 180 -5.62 -1.58 -10.03
N LEU A 181 -5.41 -2.69 -10.74
CA LEU A 181 -6.02 -2.91 -12.06
C LEU A 181 -7.54 -3.00 -11.97
N SER A 182 -8.08 -3.75 -11.00
CA SER A 182 -9.53 -3.85 -10.77
C SER A 182 -10.17 -2.50 -10.44
N VAL A 183 -9.52 -1.68 -9.60
CA VAL A 183 -9.99 -0.31 -9.32
C VAL A 183 -9.97 0.52 -10.60
N SER A 184 -8.89 0.42 -11.40
CA SER A 184 -8.75 1.17 -12.65
C SER A 184 -9.82 0.79 -13.68
N ASP A 185 -10.06 -0.51 -13.89
CA ASP A 185 -11.08 -1.00 -14.81
C ASP A 185 -12.49 -0.60 -14.34
N SER A 186 -12.75 -0.62 -13.04
CA SER A 186 -14.02 -0.15 -12.46
C SER A 186 -14.27 1.33 -12.75
N LEU A 187 -13.25 2.18 -12.58
CA LEU A 187 -13.34 3.62 -12.86
C LEU A 187 -13.56 3.90 -14.37
N ILE A 188 -12.85 3.17 -15.24
CA ILE A 188 -13.01 3.31 -16.71
C ILE A 188 -14.41 2.86 -17.16
N LYS A 189 -14.93 1.77 -16.58
CA LYS A 189 -16.30 1.29 -16.87
C LYS A 189 -17.35 2.31 -16.41
N LEU A 190 -17.15 2.97 -15.27
CA LEU A 190 -18.02 4.03 -14.78
C LEU A 190 -17.99 5.27 -15.71
N GLU A 191 -16.83 5.66 -16.22
CA GLU A 191 -16.75 6.77 -17.16
C GLU A 191 -17.58 6.52 -18.43
N LYS A 192 -17.60 5.29 -18.94
CA LYS A 192 -18.43 4.91 -20.10
C LYS A 192 -19.92 4.99 -19.83
N THR A 193 -20.38 4.82 -18.58
CA THR A 193 -21.80 4.96 -18.23
C THR A 193 -22.22 6.40 -17.96
N TYR A 194 -21.29 7.28 -17.59
CA TYR A 194 -21.58 8.71 -17.34
C TYR A 194 -21.33 9.61 -18.56
N VAL A 195 -20.35 9.32 -19.42
CA VAL A 195 -20.03 10.14 -20.62
C VAL A 195 -21.10 10.01 -21.72
N THR A 196 -22.03 9.06 -21.62
CA THR A 196 -23.26 9.04 -22.42
C THR A 196 -24.22 10.19 -22.08
N ARG A 197 -24.06 10.87 -20.93
CA ARG A 197 -24.67 12.18 -20.70
C ARG A 197 -23.81 13.25 -21.38
N LYS A 198 -24.12 13.47 -22.66
CA LYS A 198 -23.60 14.50 -23.57
C LYS A 198 -22.78 15.59 -22.86
N ARG A 199 -21.46 15.53 -22.99
CA ARG A 199 -20.71 16.77 -23.21
C ARG A 199 -20.96 17.10 -24.67
N ASP A 200 -21.80 18.09 -24.94
CA ASP A 200 -22.01 18.64 -26.29
C ASP A 200 -20.65 19.13 -26.82
N ARG A 201 -19.89 18.22 -27.44
CA ARG A 201 -18.83 18.59 -28.35
C ARG A 201 -19.54 19.16 -29.57
N ARG A 202 -19.38 20.46 -29.80
CA ARG A 202 -19.67 21.11 -31.08
C ARG A 202 -19.12 20.22 -32.20
N PRO A 203 -19.88 19.94 -33.27
CA PRO A 203 -19.33 19.31 -34.46
C PRO A 203 -18.28 20.27 -35.04
N SER A 204 -17.01 19.90 -34.99
CA SER A 204 -15.99 20.59 -35.77
C SER A 204 -16.19 20.21 -37.24
N GLU A 205 -16.31 21.21 -38.11
CA GLU A 205 -16.32 21.02 -39.56
C GLU A 205 -15.04 20.33 -40.05
N PRO A 206 -15.10 19.52 -41.12
CA PRO A 206 -13.95 18.80 -41.63
C PRO A 206 -13.09 19.73 -42.50
N THR A 207 -11.91 20.11 -42.01
CA THR A 207 -10.84 20.66 -42.85
C THR A 207 -9.69 19.68 -42.95
N ALA A 208 -9.48 19.23 -44.19
CA ALA A 208 -8.25 18.79 -44.87
C ALA A 208 -7.26 17.86 -44.15
N GLU A 209 -7.21 16.63 -44.68
CA GLU A 209 -5.99 15.87 -45.01
C GLU A 209 -4.86 15.82 -43.94
N GLU A 210 -4.98 14.85 -43.03
CA GLU A 210 -3.80 14.17 -42.48
C GLU A 210 -3.89 12.68 -42.86
N GLU A 211 -2.94 12.23 -43.68
CA GLU A 211 -2.79 10.82 -44.06
C GLU A 211 -2.55 9.96 -42.81
N ALA A 212 -3.52 9.09 -42.52
CA ALA A 212 -3.39 8.06 -41.50
C ALA A 212 -2.52 6.91 -42.02
N GLY A 213 -1.26 6.85 -41.59
CA GLY A 213 -0.44 5.64 -41.72
C GLY A 213 -1.09 4.44 -41.00
N PRO A 214 -0.87 3.19 -41.47
CA PRO A 214 -1.62 2.03 -41.01
C PRO A 214 -1.05 1.49 -39.69
N SER A 215 -1.31 2.18 -38.58
CA SER A 215 -1.15 1.57 -37.25
C SER A 215 -2.39 0.73 -36.95
N LYS A 216 -2.38 -0.53 -37.40
CA LYS A 216 -3.35 -1.53 -36.94
C LYS A 216 -3.13 -1.76 -35.44
N ILE A 217 -3.80 -0.95 -34.62
CA ILE A 217 -4.09 -1.32 -33.24
C ILE A 217 -4.95 -2.57 -33.33
N VAL A 218 -4.33 -3.73 -33.12
CA VAL A 218 -5.05 -4.97 -32.86
C VAL A 218 -5.84 -4.73 -31.58
N ARG A 219 -7.09 -4.29 -31.72
CA ARG A 219 -8.09 -4.36 -30.65
C ARG A 219 -8.31 -5.85 -30.39
N ARG A 220 -7.48 -6.45 -29.54
CA ARG A 220 -7.89 -7.65 -28.81
C ARG A 220 -9.15 -7.24 -28.06
N THR A 221 -10.30 -7.73 -28.51
CA THR A 221 -11.55 -7.68 -27.75
C THR A 221 -11.24 -8.24 -26.37
N ARG A 222 -11.10 -7.36 -25.37
CA ARG A 222 -10.96 -7.76 -23.97
C ARG A 222 -12.22 -8.55 -23.63
N GLU A 223 -12.06 -9.77 -23.15
CA GLU A 223 -13.19 -10.56 -22.65
C GLU A 223 -13.76 -9.83 -21.42
N PRO A 224 -15.09 -9.66 -21.32
CA PRO A 224 -15.71 -9.16 -20.10
C PRO A 224 -15.38 -10.11 -18.95
N GLU A 225 -14.91 -9.56 -17.84
CA GLU A 225 -14.76 -10.31 -16.59
C GLU A 225 -16.10 -10.94 -16.18
N ASP A 226 -16.06 -12.15 -15.64
CA ASP A 226 -17.25 -12.97 -15.35
C ASP A 226 -18.27 -12.24 -14.44
N ILE A 227 -17.77 -11.38 -13.55
CA ILE A 227 -18.56 -10.53 -12.66
C ILE A 227 -19.38 -9.50 -13.46
N THR A 228 -18.81 -8.89 -14.50
CA THR A 228 -19.53 -7.91 -15.35
C THR A 228 -20.52 -8.60 -16.28
N ARG A 229 -20.26 -9.86 -16.64
CA ARG A 229 -21.15 -10.68 -17.49
C ARG A 229 -22.45 -11.07 -16.78
N THR A 230 -22.38 -11.40 -15.49
CA THR A 230 -23.48 -12.03 -14.72
C THR A 230 -24.19 -11.10 -13.74
N ASP A 231 -23.83 -9.81 -13.69
CA ASP A 231 -24.42 -8.84 -12.76
C ASP A 231 -25.85 -8.39 -13.06
N GLN A 232 -26.51 -8.98 -14.07
CA GLN A 232 -27.90 -8.77 -14.48
C GLN A 232 -28.34 -7.29 -14.65
N THR A 233 -27.41 -6.34 -14.73
CA THR A 233 -27.70 -4.91 -14.68
C THR A 233 -27.11 -4.19 -15.89
N GLY A 234 -27.94 -3.46 -16.65
CA GLY A 234 -27.46 -2.62 -17.76
C GLY A 234 -27.03 -3.36 -19.04
N HIS A 235 -27.41 -4.63 -19.20
CA HIS A 235 -27.20 -5.40 -20.43
C HIS A 235 -28.31 -5.13 -21.46
N TRP A 236 -28.18 -4.03 -22.20
CA TRP A 236 -29.17 -3.65 -23.22
C TRP A 236 -28.81 -4.17 -24.62
N PRO A 237 -29.77 -4.73 -25.37
CA PRO A 237 -29.55 -5.12 -26.76
C PRO A 237 -29.62 -3.92 -27.70
N GLU A 238 -28.62 -3.80 -28.58
CA GLU A 238 -28.56 -2.78 -29.63
C GLU A 238 -28.47 -3.45 -31.01
N MET A 239 -29.27 -2.97 -31.96
CA MET A 239 -29.26 -3.45 -33.35
C MET A 239 -28.17 -2.73 -34.15
N MET A 240 -27.21 -3.51 -34.63
CA MET A 240 -26.11 -3.04 -35.46
C MET A 240 -26.43 -3.18 -36.94
N THR A 241 -25.98 -2.21 -37.74
CA THR A 241 -26.05 -2.29 -39.21
C THR A 241 -25.20 -3.44 -39.76
N THR A 242 -24.05 -3.70 -39.12
CA THR A 242 -23.13 -4.77 -39.50
C THR A 242 -23.48 -6.11 -38.85
N LYS A 243 -23.45 -7.20 -39.64
CA LYS A 243 -23.61 -8.57 -39.14
C LYS A 243 -22.27 -9.11 -38.64
N LYS A 244 -22.23 -9.67 -37.42
CA LYS A 244 -21.08 -10.44 -36.90
C LYS A 244 -21.51 -11.80 -36.37
N ARG A 245 -20.55 -12.69 -36.08
CA ARG A 245 -20.84 -14.00 -35.50
C ARG A 245 -21.20 -13.87 -34.02
N CYS A 246 -22.26 -14.56 -33.62
CA CYS A 246 -22.68 -14.73 -32.24
C CYS A 246 -21.58 -15.44 -31.45
N ARG A 247 -21.28 -14.98 -30.24
CA ARG A 247 -20.25 -15.60 -29.41
C ARG A 247 -20.61 -17.00 -28.93
N VAL A 248 -21.90 -17.28 -28.73
CA VAL A 248 -22.39 -18.56 -28.17
C VAL A 248 -22.62 -19.60 -29.26
N CYS A 249 -23.34 -19.26 -30.34
CA CYS A 249 -23.74 -20.22 -31.37
C CYS A 249 -23.02 -20.06 -32.71
N HIS A 250 -22.09 -19.10 -32.81
CA HIS A 250 -21.29 -18.78 -34.01
C HIS A 250 -22.07 -18.42 -35.29
N ARG A 251 -23.40 -18.34 -35.23
CA ARG A 251 -24.25 -17.88 -36.34
C ARG A 251 -24.21 -16.36 -36.47
N THR A 252 -24.52 -15.84 -37.65
CA THR A 252 -24.57 -14.40 -37.89
C THR A 252 -25.72 -13.74 -37.12
N CYS A 253 -25.43 -12.61 -36.49
CA CYS A 253 -26.40 -11.81 -35.75
C CYS A 253 -26.03 -10.32 -35.84
N GLN A 254 -27.04 -9.46 -35.63
CA GLN A 254 -26.92 -8.00 -35.64
C GLN A 254 -27.09 -7.40 -34.25
N VAL A 255 -27.47 -8.20 -33.26
CA VAL A 255 -27.69 -7.72 -31.90
C VAL A 255 -26.38 -7.75 -31.13
N ARG A 256 -26.06 -6.63 -30.49
CA ARG A 256 -24.89 -6.44 -29.63
C ARG A 256 -25.33 -6.05 -28.22
N CYS A 257 -24.71 -6.61 -27.19
CA CYS A 257 -24.86 -6.11 -25.83
C CYS A 257 -24.03 -4.83 -25.65
N MET A 258 -24.68 -3.73 -25.24
CA MET A 258 -24.00 -2.43 -25.07
C MET A 258 -22.93 -2.44 -23.98
N LYS A 259 -23.13 -3.26 -22.93
CA LYS A 259 -22.24 -3.35 -21.78
C LYS A 259 -21.04 -4.27 -22.03
N CYS A 260 -21.30 -5.41 -22.66
CA CYS A 260 -20.28 -6.43 -22.95
C CYS A 260 -19.56 -6.22 -24.30
N ASP A 261 -20.09 -5.39 -25.19
CA ASP A 261 -19.61 -5.19 -26.58
C ASP A 261 -19.50 -6.50 -27.40
N ILE A 262 -20.38 -7.47 -27.10
CA ILE A 262 -20.40 -8.80 -27.73
C ILE A 262 -21.70 -8.99 -28.51
N HIS A 263 -21.60 -9.69 -29.66
CA HIS A 263 -22.74 -10.00 -30.51
C HIS A 263 -23.39 -11.31 -30.05
N LEU A 264 -24.71 -11.27 -29.81
CA LEU A 264 -25.51 -12.35 -29.23
C LEU A 264 -26.86 -12.44 -29.94
N CYS A 265 -27.32 -13.65 -30.24
CA CYS A 265 -28.62 -13.85 -30.89
C CYS A 265 -29.79 -13.58 -29.95
N ILE A 266 -30.78 -12.83 -30.44
CA ILE A 266 -32.15 -12.76 -29.91
C ILE A 266 -33.07 -13.14 -31.06
N VAL A 267 -33.43 -14.42 -31.16
CA VAL A 267 -34.34 -14.93 -32.19
C VAL A 267 -35.36 -15.88 -31.57
N THR A 268 -36.52 -16.01 -32.19
CA THR A 268 -37.56 -16.95 -31.76
C THR A 268 -36.99 -18.37 -31.70
N GLY A 269 -37.02 -19.00 -30.52
CA GLY A 269 -36.44 -20.31 -30.25
C GLY A 269 -34.97 -20.36 -29.83
N ARG A 270 -34.20 -19.26 -29.91
CA ARG A 270 -32.80 -19.19 -29.42
C ARG A 270 -32.44 -17.82 -28.86
N ASN A 271 -32.26 -17.76 -27.54
CA ASN A 271 -31.91 -16.53 -26.83
C ASN A 271 -30.49 -16.61 -26.23
N CYS A 272 -29.48 -16.51 -27.08
CA CYS A 272 -28.07 -16.48 -26.65
C CYS A 272 -27.75 -15.24 -25.80
N PHE A 273 -28.53 -14.16 -25.94
CA PHE A 273 -28.38 -12.97 -25.12
C PHE A 273 -28.71 -13.27 -23.66
N PHE A 274 -29.80 -13.99 -23.40
CA PHE A 274 -30.15 -14.40 -22.04
C PHE A 274 -29.14 -15.39 -21.46
N SER A 275 -28.83 -16.47 -22.19
CA SER A 275 -27.91 -17.51 -21.70
C SER A 275 -26.48 -17.01 -21.43
N TYR A 276 -26.05 -15.93 -22.09
CA TYR A 276 -24.71 -15.38 -21.90
C TYR A 276 -24.60 -14.50 -20.65
N HIS A 277 -25.69 -13.89 -20.17
CA HIS A 277 -25.70 -12.99 -19.00
C HIS A 277 -26.33 -13.63 -17.74
N GLN A 278 -26.67 -14.92 -17.82
CA GLN A 278 -26.97 -15.78 -16.68
C GLN A 278 -25.66 -16.28 -16.07
#